data_AF-A0A0F9D3C8-F1
#
_entry.id   AF-A0A0F9D3C8-F1
#
_cell.length_a   1.000
_cell.length_b   1.000
_cell.length_c   1.000
_cell.angle_alpha   90.00
_cell.angle_beta   90.00
_cell.angle_gamma   90.00
#
_symmetry.space_group_name_H-M   'P 1'
#
loop_
_entity.id
_entity.type
_entity.pdbx_description
1 polymer ?
#
loop_
_entity_poly.entity_id
_entity_poly.type
_entity_poly.pdbx_seq_one_letter_code
_entity_poly.pdbx_strand_id
1 'polypeptide(L)'
;VSLLSLQNAAKQLGFYTEAIRTDLTTLKNLNDYQKILHLPNEEHYVVCGDVDDKHIRLIDLGENSLYYRQSNERFNSKWHGIALLVSNEPIALKGNYSRVTANDLIVITGAASCQSCSDPIQSSSTTSCTTNPCGGSETVYFERYGCASSSSGTCSESNTSTYKASGCTVDDSTGDCGSDGDWTSGGSISACS
;
A
#
# COMPACT_ATOMS: atom_id res chain seq x y z
N VAL A 1 4.33 11.06 4.75
CA VAL A 1 4.60 11.65 6.10
C VAL A 1 6.12 11.66 6.31
N SER A 2 6.74 12.72 6.85
CA SER A 2 8.19 12.72 7.11
C SER A 2 8.54 12.11 8.46
N LEU A 3 9.79 11.65 8.62
CA LEU A 3 10.28 11.10 9.88
C LEU A 3 10.32 12.18 10.97
N LEU A 4 10.54 13.45 10.59
CA LEU A 4 10.41 14.60 11.47
C LEU A 4 8.96 14.76 11.99
N SER A 5 7.96 14.60 11.12
CA SER A 5 6.55 14.66 11.54
C SER A 5 6.21 13.55 12.53
N LEU A 6 6.67 12.31 12.29
CA LEU A 6 6.50 11.19 13.22
C LEU A 6 7.17 11.47 14.57
N GLN A 7 8.40 11.97 14.54
CA GLN A 7 9.13 12.34 15.75
C GLN A 7 8.37 13.40 16.56
N ASN A 8 7.89 14.46 15.91
CA ASN A 8 7.15 15.53 16.58
C ASN A 8 5.80 15.06 17.14
N ALA A 9 5.09 14.19 16.42
CA ALA A 9 3.84 13.60 16.92
C ALA A 9 4.08 12.77 18.19
N ALA A 10 5.12 11.93 18.22
CA ALA A 10 5.47 11.16 19.41
C ALA A 10 5.88 12.07 20.60
N LYS A 11 6.64 13.14 20.34
CA LYS A 11 6.96 14.14 21.38
C LYS A 11 5.71 14.84 21.93
N GLN A 12 4.74 15.17 21.08
CA GLN A 12 3.47 15.78 21.51
C GLN A 12 2.64 14.85 22.41
N LEU A 13 2.80 13.54 22.25
CA LEU A 13 2.19 12.52 23.11
C LEU A 13 2.97 12.29 24.43
N GLY A 14 4.06 13.03 24.66
CA GLY A 14 4.85 12.96 25.89
C GLY A 14 5.99 11.93 25.86
N PHE A 15 6.30 11.35 24.70
CA PHE A 15 7.42 10.42 24.57
C PHE A 15 8.75 11.13 24.33
N TYR A 16 9.83 10.51 24.80
CA TYR A 16 11.19 10.82 24.39
C TYR A 16 11.48 10.15 23.06
N THR A 17 12.13 10.88 22.16
CA THR A 17 12.41 10.37 20.81
C THR A 17 13.79 10.78 20.34
N GLU A 18 14.48 9.90 19.63
CA GLU A 18 15.78 10.17 19.02
C GLU A 18 15.85 9.46 17.67
N ALA A 19 16.22 10.19 16.61
CA ALA A 19 16.42 9.59 15.30
C ALA A 19 17.91 9.35 15.07
N ILE A 20 18.26 8.11 14.77
CA ILE A 20 19.65 7.66 14.65
C ILE A 20 19.91 6.96 13.33
N ARG A 21 21.16 7.01 12.90
CA ARG A 21 21.75 6.10 11.92
C ARG A 21 22.64 5.11 12.65
N THR A 22 22.38 3.82 12.45
CA THR A 22 23.03 2.73 13.18
C THR A 22 23.09 1.45 12.33
N ASP A 23 23.68 0.39 12.88
CA ASP A 23 23.77 -0.94 12.25
C ASP A 23 22.86 -1.95 12.96
N LEU A 24 22.68 -3.15 12.36
CA LEU A 24 21.82 -4.20 12.91
C LEU A 24 22.32 -4.69 14.27
N THR A 25 23.63 -4.74 14.47
CA THR A 25 24.27 -5.15 15.72
C THR A 25 23.87 -4.22 16.87
N THR A 26 23.92 -2.91 16.64
CA THR A 26 23.53 -1.91 17.62
C THR A 26 22.02 -1.89 17.78
N LEU A 27 21.24 -1.97 16.69
CA LEU A 27 19.78 -2.03 16.73
C LEU A 27 19.26 -3.19 17.59
N LYS A 28 19.92 -4.36 17.52
CA LYS A 28 19.64 -5.54 18.34
C LYS A 28 19.84 -5.31 19.84
N ASN A 29 20.73 -4.40 20.22
CA ASN A 29 21.02 -4.09 21.63
C ASN A 29 20.14 -2.97 22.20
N LEU A 30 19.32 -2.32 21.37
CA LEU A 30 18.40 -1.24 21.77
C LEU A 30 17.04 -1.79 22.20
N ASN A 31 17.02 -2.67 23.20
CA ASN A 31 15.80 -3.39 23.61
C ASN A 31 14.86 -2.56 24.48
N ASP A 32 15.35 -1.50 25.11
CA ASP A 32 14.57 -0.59 25.97
C ASP A 32 13.78 0.47 25.17
N TYR A 33 13.82 0.42 23.84
CA TYR A 33 13.23 1.41 22.96
C TYR A 33 12.31 0.76 21.93
N GLN A 34 11.15 1.37 21.70
CA GLN A 34 10.39 1.06 20.48
C GLN A 34 11.11 1.70 19.29
N LYS A 35 11.26 0.92 18.22
CA LYS A 35 12.02 1.30 17.03
C LYS A 35 11.11 1.34 15.81
N ILE A 36 11.10 2.47 15.11
CA ILE A 36 10.47 2.65 13.80
C ILE A 36 11.60 2.73 12.77
N LEU A 37 11.60 1.86 11.77
CA LEU A 37 12.65 1.75 10.76
C LEU A 37 12.16 2.32 9.44
N HIS A 38 13.05 3.00 8.72
CA HIS A 38 12.77 3.49 7.37
C HIS A 38 13.37 2.56 6.31
N LEU A 39 12.54 2.14 5.35
CA LEU A 39 12.93 1.33 4.20
C LEU A 39 12.95 2.23 2.96
N PRO A 40 14.11 2.82 2.60
CA PRO A 40 14.17 3.91 1.62
C PRO A 40 13.72 3.53 0.22
N ASN A 41 14.00 2.31 -0.23
CA ASN A 41 13.60 1.86 -1.58
C ASN A 41 12.08 1.68 -1.72
N GLU A 42 11.39 1.52 -0.59
CA GLU A 42 9.94 1.35 -0.53
C GLU A 42 9.28 2.65 -0.04
N GLU A 43 10.11 3.67 0.24
CA GLU A 43 9.78 4.84 1.05
C GLU A 43 9.06 4.47 2.35
N HIS A 44 9.14 3.25 2.87
CA HIS A 44 8.17 2.76 3.85
C HIS A 44 8.64 2.86 5.30
N TYR A 45 7.69 2.88 6.25
CA TYR A 45 8.00 2.76 7.68
C TYR A 45 7.46 1.46 8.25
N VAL A 46 8.32 0.73 8.94
CA VAL A 46 7.97 -0.50 9.65
C VAL A 46 8.35 -0.39 11.12
N VAL A 47 7.59 -1.03 11.99
CA VAL A 47 7.91 -1.12 13.41
C VAL A 47 8.78 -2.35 13.65
N CYS A 48 9.93 -2.19 14.30
CA CYS A 48 10.78 -3.32 14.68
C CYS A 48 10.21 -3.99 15.93
N GLY A 49 9.86 -5.28 15.80
CA GLY A 49 9.44 -6.10 16.93
C GLY A 49 10.62 -6.63 17.72
N ASP A 50 11.51 -7.37 17.07
CA ASP A 50 12.67 -8.00 17.70
C ASP A 50 13.76 -8.33 16.65
N VAL A 51 15.02 -8.44 17.10
CA VAL A 51 16.17 -8.78 16.26
C VAL A 51 16.96 -9.91 16.92
N ASP A 52 17.00 -11.08 16.28
CA ASP A 52 17.84 -12.21 16.71
C ASP A 52 19.10 -12.34 15.82
N ASP A 53 19.90 -13.38 16.04
CA ASP A 53 21.15 -13.59 15.29
C ASP A 53 20.95 -13.82 13.80
N LYS A 54 19.76 -14.26 13.38
CA LYS A 54 19.47 -14.66 12.00
C LYS A 54 18.37 -13.82 11.35
N HIS A 55 17.43 -13.29 12.13
CA HIS A 55 16.25 -12.63 11.63
C HIS A 55 15.88 -11.36 12.39
N ILE A 56 15.20 -10.49 11.67
CA ILE A 56 14.44 -9.38 12.21
C ILE A 56 12.95 -9.67 12.07
N ARG A 57 12.17 -9.33 13.10
CA ARG A 57 10.71 -9.35 13.10
C ARG A 57 10.20 -7.93 12.92
N LEU A 58 9.34 -7.74 11.93
CA LEU A 58 8.78 -6.46 11.53
C LEU A 58 7.27 -6.50 11.67
N ILE A 59 6.72 -5.38 12.13
CA ILE A 59 5.29 -5.09 12.12
C ILE A 59 5.06 -4.02 11.07
N ASP A 60 4.24 -4.34 10.08
CA ASP A 60 3.93 -3.44 8.97
C ASP A 60 2.45 -3.07 9.03
N LEU A 61 2.20 -1.78 9.23
CA LEU A 61 0.84 -1.25 9.36
C LEU A 61 0.28 -0.74 8.01
N GLY A 62 1.08 -0.74 6.95
CA GLY A 62 0.71 -0.27 5.62
C GLY A 62 0.45 -1.38 4.60
N GLU A 63 0.96 -2.60 4.83
CA GLU A 63 0.75 -3.74 3.93
C GLU A 63 -0.20 -4.83 4.49
N ASN A 64 -0.58 -5.79 3.64
CA ASN A 64 -1.42 -6.95 3.98
C ASN A 64 -0.77 -7.96 4.96
N SER A 65 0.43 -7.65 5.48
CA SER A 65 1.20 -8.53 6.36
C SER A 65 1.55 -7.81 7.66
N LEU A 66 0.62 -7.84 8.63
CA LEU A 66 0.77 -7.14 9.91
C LEU A 66 2.06 -7.53 10.67
N TYR A 67 2.54 -8.77 10.52
CA TYR A 67 3.72 -9.27 11.20
C TYR A 67 4.49 -10.26 10.32
N TYR A 68 5.75 -9.99 10.04
CA TYR A 68 6.60 -10.91 9.28
C TYR A 68 8.04 -10.93 9.78
N ARG A 69 8.77 -11.99 9.40
CA ARG A 69 10.20 -12.15 9.69
C ARG A 69 11.01 -12.16 8.41
N GLN A 70 12.20 -11.60 8.45
CA GLN A 70 13.13 -11.55 7.33
C GLN A 70 14.55 -11.87 7.81
N SER A 71 15.37 -12.51 6.97
CA SER A 71 16.77 -12.73 7.32
C SER A 71 17.51 -11.40 7.46
N ASN A 72 18.44 -11.33 8.40
CA ASN A 72 19.23 -10.12 8.66
C ASN A 72 19.96 -9.64 7.41
N GLU A 73 20.53 -10.56 6.62
CA GLU A 73 21.19 -10.24 5.35
C GLU A 73 20.25 -9.55 4.35
N ARG A 74 19.07 -10.14 4.12
CA ARG A 74 18.08 -9.58 3.19
C ARG A 74 17.52 -8.26 3.70
N PHE A 75 17.38 -8.09 5.01
CA PHE A 75 16.91 -6.83 5.58
C PHE A 75 17.97 -5.73 5.46
N ASN A 76 19.23 -6.04 5.78
CA ASN A 76 20.33 -5.10 5.73
C ASN A 76 20.61 -4.58 4.31
N SER A 77 20.26 -5.33 3.26
CA SER A 77 20.35 -4.85 1.88
C SER A 77 19.26 -3.82 1.51
N LYS A 78 18.17 -3.74 2.28
CA LYS A 78 17.08 -2.79 2.09
C LYS A 78 17.13 -1.61 3.06
N TRP A 79 17.61 -1.85 4.27
CA TRP A 79 17.62 -0.88 5.35
C TRP A 79 18.93 -0.08 5.37
N HIS A 80 18.84 1.24 5.25
CA HIS A 80 20.02 2.13 5.24
C HIS A 80 20.37 2.68 6.63
N GLY A 81 20.10 1.89 7.67
CA GLY A 81 20.52 2.17 9.05
C GLY A 81 19.68 3.21 9.79
N ILE A 82 18.62 3.75 9.21
CA ILE A 82 17.79 4.80 9.84
C ILE A 82 16.75 4.17 10.78
N ALA A 83 16.76 4.62 12.03
CA ALA A 83 15.75 4.26 13.03
C ALA A 83 15.32 5.48 13.84
N LEU A 84 14.02 5.60 14.09
CA LEU A 84 13.45 6.49 15.10
C LEU A 84 13.18 5.67 16.37
N LEU A 85 13.84 6.05 17.46
CA LEU A 85 13.63 5.49 18.78
C LEU A 85 12.54 6.27 19.50
N VAL A 86 11.67 5.55 20.20
CA VAL A 86 10.58 6.09 21.01
C VAL A 86 10.61 5.42 22.38
N SER A 87 10.53 6.21 23.44
CA SER A 87 10.51 5.73 24.84
C SER A 87 9.67 6.61 25.74
N ASN A 88 9.15 6.01 26.81
CA ASN A 88 8.52 6.72 27.93
C ASN A 88 9.56 7.29 28.93
N GLU A 89 10.85 6.99 28.75
CA GLU A 89 11.95 7.46 29.58
C GLU A 89 13.03 8.20 28.74
N PRO A 90 13.85 9.07 29.37
CA PRO A 90 14.93 9.75 28.68
C PRO A 90 15.86 8.78 27.93
N ILE A 91 16.09 9.07 26.65
CA ILE A 91 16.92 8.22 25.80
C ILE A 91 18.40 8.38 26.16
N ALA A 92 19.02 7.29 26.61
CA ALA A 92 20.44 7.22 26.96
C ALA A 92 21.13 6.12 26.13
N LEU A 93 21.63 6.49 24.96
CA LEU A 93 22.20 5.55 24.00
C LEU A 93 23.67 5.25 24.28
N LYS A 94 24.00 3.96 24.25
CA LYS A 94 25.37 3.43 24.26
C LYS A 94 25.60 2.65 22.96
N GLY A 95 26.80 2.73 22.39
CA GLY A 95 27.17 1.99 21.18
C GLY A 95 27.44 2.89 19.97
N ASN A 96 27.50 2.27 18.79
CA ASN A 96 27.86 2.95 17.54
C ASN A 96 26.63 3.47 16.82
N TYR A 97 26.40 4.77 16.92
CA TYR A 97 25.32 5.46 16.21
C TYR A 97 25.72 6.89 15.92
N SER A 98 25.06 7.49 14.93
CA SER A 98 25.07 8.94 14.72
C SER A 98 23.66 9.48 14.77
N ARG A 99 23.48 10.67 15.34
CA ARG A 99 22.18 11.35 15.33
C ARG A 99 21.89 11.86 13.93
N VAL A 100 20.65 11.71 13.50
CA VAL A 100 20.18 12.24 12.23
C VAL A 100 19.72 13.68 12.46
N THR A 101 20.17 14.61 11.61
CA THR A 101 19.86 16.03 11.80
C THR A 101 18.40 16.32 11.42
N ALA A 102 17.81 17.38 11.97
CA ALA A 102 16.44 17.77 11.63
C ALA A 102 16.25 18.03 10.12
N ASN A 103 17.29 18.54 9.45
CA ASN A 103 17.28 18.77 8.00
C ASN A 103 17.26 17.45 7.21
N ASP A 104 17.88 16.39 7.73
CA ASP A 104 17.81 15.07 7.09
C ASP A 104 16.46 14.40 7.37
N LEU A 105 15.87 14.63 8.56
CA LEU A 105 14.59 14.03 8.95
C LEU A 105 13.41 14.53 8.11
N ILE A 106 13.47 15.73 7.54
CA ILE A 106 12.38 16.27 6.72
C ILE A 106 12.29 15.58 5.37
N VAL A 107 13.43 15.14 4.81
CA VAL A 107 13.51 14.49 3.50
C VAL A 107 13.36 12.97 3.57
N ILE A 108 13.48 12.37 4.76
CA ILE A 108 13.18 10.96 4.99
C ILE A 108 11.66 10.83 5.07
N THR A 109 11.03 10.42 3.97
CA THR A 109 9.57 10.28 3.87
C THR A 109 9.14 8.82 3.83
N GLY A 110 8.03 8.59 4.53
CA GLY A 110 7.13 7.45 4.38
C GLY A 110 6.40 7.53 3.04
N ALA A 111 6.11 6.38 2.42
CA ALA A 111 5.30 6.24 1.22
C ALA A 111 4.10 7.15 1.42
N ALA A 112 3.85 7.99 0.42
CA ALA A 112 2.79 8.96 0.53
C ALA A 112 1.52 8.21 0.95
N SER A 113 0.90 8.65 2.05
CA SER A 113 -0.47 8.27 2.41
C SER A 113 -1.49 8.75 1.37
N CYS A 114 -0.98 9.36 0.29
CA CYS A 114 -1.72 9.82 -0.84
C CYS A 114 -1.88 8.67 -1.82
N GLN A 115 -3.11 8.46 -2.23
CA GLN A 115 -3.45 7.45 -3.21
C GLN A 115 -4.19 8.13 -4.35
N SER A 116 -3.96 7.64 -5.57
CA SER A 116 -4.74 8.03 -6.74
C SER A 116 -5.42 6.80 -7.34
N CYS A 117 -6.53 7.04 -8.02
CA CYS A 117 -7.21 6.00 -8.76
C CYS A 117 -6.49 5.71 -10.06
N SER A 118 -5.48 4.84 -10.02
CA SER A 118 -4.58 4.62 -11.16
C SER A 118 -4.10 3.18 -11.30
N ASP A 119 -4.53 2.25 -10.43
CA ASP A 119 -4.25 0.83 -10.61
C ASP A 119 -5.28 0.19 -11.54
N PRO A 120 -4.96 -0.21 -12.78
CA PRO A 120 -5.93 -0.83 -13.67
C PRO A 120 -6.31 -2.24 -13.19
N ILE A 121 -7.53 -2.41 -12.67
CA ILE A 121 -8.03 -3.68 -12.12
C ILE A 121 -8.98 -4.42 -13.06
N GLN A 122 -9.57 -3.72 -14.04
CA GLN A 122 -10.35 -4.33 -15.12
C GLN A 122 -10.24 -3.50 -16.40
N SER A 123 -9.92 -4.15 -17.52
CA SER A 123 -9.93 -3.51 -18.84
C SER A 123 -11.33 -3.54 -19.45
N SER A 124 -11.70 -2.49 -20.17
CA SER A 124 -12.95 -2.48 -20.94
C SER A 124 -12.91 -3.53 -22.05
N SER A 125 -14.00 -4.27 -22.23
CA SER A 125 -14.16 -5.19 -23.36
C SER A 125 -15.63 -5.40 -23.69
N THR A 126 -15.91 -5.84 -24.90
CA THR A 126 -17.27 -6.18 -25.34
C THR A 126 -17.30 -7.59 -25.89
N THR A 127 -18.28 -8.38 -25.45
CA THR A 127 -18.64 -9.66 -26.05
C THR A 127 -19.92 -9.46 -26.85
N SER A 128 -19.89 -9.77 -28.14
CA SER A 128 -21.05 -9.63 -29.02
C SER A 128 -21.95 -10.87 -29.00
N CYS A 129 -23.18 -10.71 -29.51
CA CYS A 129 -24.09 -11.82 -29.73
C CYS A 129 -23.52 -12.89 -30.67
N THR A 130 -23.88 -14.14 -30.43
CA THR A 130 -23.63 -15.22 -31.40
C THR A 130 -24.59 -15.11 -32.58
N THR A 131 -24.11 -15.37 -33.79
CA THR A 131 -24.87 -15.11 -35.03
C THR A 131 -25.62 -16.32 -35.59
N ASN A 132 -25.35 -17.55 -35.11
CA ASN A 132 -26.00 -18.75 -35.62
C ASN A 132 -25.89 -19.95 -34.64
N PRO A 133 -26.95 -20.26 -33.84
CA PRO A 133 -28.19 -19.52 -33.68
C PRO A 133 -27.99 -18.16 -32.99
N CYS A 134 -28.91 -17.20 -33.15
CA CYS A 134 -28.91 -15.99 -32.32
C CYS A 134 -29.07 -16.39 -30.86
N GLY A 135 -28.05 -16.13 -30.05
CA GLY A 135 -28.06 -16.56 -28.66
C GLY A 135 -26.97 -15.91 -27.81
N GLY A 136 -27.09 -16.16 -26.51
CA GLY A 136 -26.22 -15.56 -25.51
C GLY A 136 -26.66 -14.15 -25.13
N SER A 137 -25.68 -13.34 -24.73
CA SER A 137 -25.88 -11.96 -24.32
C SER A 137 -24.75 -11.09 -24.82
N GLU A 138 -25.10 -9.91 -25.34
CA GLU A 138 -24.11 -8.87 -25.55
C GLU A 138 -23.68 -8.34 -24.17
N THR A 139 -22.38 -8.38 -23.88
CA THR A 139 -21.84 -8.00 -22.57
C THR A 139 -20.77 -6.93 -22.73
N VAL A 140 -20.94 -5.80 -22.03
CA VAL A 140 -19.97 -4.71 -21.98
C VAL A 140 -19.33 -4.69 -20.60
N TYR A 141 -18.06 -5.06 -20.53
CA TYR A 141 -17.22 -4.96 -19.33
C TYR A 141 -16.68 -3.55 -19.23
N PHE A 142 -16.80 -2.96 -18.04
CA PHE A 142 -16.36 -1.60 -17.82
C PHE A 142 -14.86 -1.53 -17.53
N GLU A 143 -14.22 -0.42 -17.87
CA GLU A 143 -12.89 -0.14 -17.34
C GLU A 143 -13.02 0.23 -15.84
N ARG A 144 -12.12 -0.33 -15.02
CA ARG A 144 -12.09 -0.10 -13.57
C ARG A 144 -10.67 0.11 -13.10
N TYR A 145 -10.54 1.04 -12.16
CA TYR A 145 -9.29 1.34 -11.48
C TYR A 145 -9.46 1.20 -9.98
N GLY A 146 -8.39 0.77 -9.31
CA GLY A 146 -8.24 0.74 -7.86
C GLY A 146 -7.27 1.80 -7.37
N CYS A 147 -7.13 1.88 -6.05
CA CYS A 147 -6.24 2.81 -5.39
C CYS A 147 -4.77 2.36 -5.49
N ALA A 148 -3.93 3.23 -6.04
CA ALA A 148 -2.48 3.07 -6.06
C ALA A 148 -1.80 4.20 -5.28
N SER A 149 -0.57 3.95 -4.79
CA SER A 149 0.28 4.98 -4.19
C SER A 149 0.53 6.14 -5.17
N SER A 150 0.44 7.37 -4.68
CA SER A 150 0.57 8.59 -5.50
C SER A 150 1.28 9.71 -4.76
N SER A 151 1.84 10.69 -5.48
CA SER A 151 2.50 11.85 -4.87
C SER A 151 1.53 12.82 -4.20
N SER A 152 0.22 12.76 -4.53
CA SER A 152 -0.85 13.57 -3.94
C SER A 152 -2.22 12.94 -4.17
N GLY A 153 -3.23 13.34 -3.39
CA GLY A 153 -4.61 12.86 -3.52
C GLY A 153 -5.05 11.89 -2.43
N THR A 154 -6.34 11.56 -2.43
CA THR A 154 -6.94 10.52 -1.59
C THR A 154 -7.72 9.61 -2.51
N CYS A 155 -7.76 8.32 -2.20
CA CYS A 155 -8.51 7.35 -2.97
C CYS A 155 -9.45 6.56 -2.04
N SER A 156 -10.64 6.26 -2.56
CA SER A 156 -11.64 5.46 -1.89
C SER A 156 -12.30 4.56 -2.92
N GLU A 157 -12.42 3.28 -2.59
CA GLU A 157 -13.11 2.33 -3.44
C GLU A 157 -14.51 2.05 -2.90
N SER A 158 -15.44 1.77 -3.80
CA SER A 158 -16.78 1.31 -3.48
C SER A 158 -17.14 0.12 -4.35
N ASN A 159 -18.16 -0.64 -3.94
CA ASN A 159 -18.66 -1.72 -4.77
C ASN A 159 -19.34 -1.15 -6.01
N THR A 160 -18.80 -1.47 -7.18
CA THR A 160 -19.34 -1.09 -8.48
C THR A 160 -19.62 -2.32 -9.33
N SER A 161 -20.52 -2.23 -10.31
CA SER A 161 -20.78 -3.32 -11.25
C SER A 161 -19.58 -3.55 -12.18
N THR A 162 -19.28 -4.80 -12.51
CA THR A 162 -18.18 -5.17 -13.40
C THR A 162 -18.59 -5.11 -14.88
N TYR A 163 -19.87 -5.37 -15.20
CA TYR A 163 -20.39 -5.32 -16.57
C TYR A 163 -21.86 -4.94 -16.63
N LYS A 164 -22.35 -4.69 -17.84
CA LYS A 164 -23.78 -4.76 -18.20
C LYS A 164 -23.99 -5.76 -19.34
N ALA A 165 -25.09 -6.48 -19.32
CA ALA A 165 -25.43 -7.45 -20.35
C ALA A 165 -26.87 -7.29 -20.82
N SER A 166 -27.12 -7.59 -22.09
CA SER A 166 -28.42 -7.55 -22.75
C SER A 166 -28.69 -8.91 -23.41
N GLY A 167 -29.93 -9.37 -23.42
CA GLY A 167 -30.29 -10.57 -24.18
C GLY A 167 -30.04 -10.38 -25.67
N CYS A 168 -29.65 -11.45 -26.36
CA CYS A 168 -29.53 -11.42 -27.81
C CYS A 168 -30.85 -11.81 -28.47
N THR A 169 -31.32 -11.00 -29.42
CA THR A 169 -32.52 -11.24 -30.22
C THR A 169 -32.20 -11.08 -31.72
N VAL A 170 -33.04 -11.68 -32.55
CA VAL A 170 -33.05 -11.42 -33.99
C VAL A 170 -33.71 -10.05 -34.20
N ASP A 171 -33.10 -9.20 -35.02
CA ASP A 171 -33.72 -7.99 -35.54
C ASP A 171 -34.71 -8.39 -36.65
N ASP A 172 -36.00 -8.14 -36.43
CA ASP A 172 -37.07 -8.50 -37.37
C ASP A 172 -36.98 -7.79 -38.73
N SER A 173 -36.22 -6.69 -38.82
CA SER A 173 -36.07 -5.87 -40.03
C SER A 173 -34.85 -6.22 -40.87
N THR A 174 -33.74 -6.64 -40.25
CA THR A 174 -32.49 -7.01 -40.96
C THR A 174 -32.21 -8.50 -40.96
N GLY A 175 -32.79 -9.25 -40.02
CA GLY A 175 -32.47 -10.66 -39.76
C GLY A 175 -31.14 -10.86 -39.00
N ASP A 176 -30.47 -9.78 -38.59
CA ASP A 176 -29.21 -9.84 -37.86
C ASP A 176 -29.42 -10.10 -36.36
N CYS A 177 -28.43 -10.68 -35.69
CA CYS A 177 -28.47 -10.84 -34.22
C CYS A 177 -27.90 -9.60 -33.53
N GLY A 178 -28.66 -9.03 -32.59
CA GLY A 178 -28.25 -7.88 -31.80
C GLY A 178 -28.77 -7.94 -30.36
N SER A 179 -28.30 -7.02 -29.52
CA SER A 179 -28.87 -6.79 -28.19
C SER A 179 -30.35 -6.38 -28.29
N ASP A 180 -31.18 -6.89 -27.39
CA ASP A 180 -32.59 -6.49 -27.20
C ASP A 180 -32.75 -5.07 -26.61
N GLY A 181 -31.65 -4.43 -26.21
CA GLY A 181 -31.62 -3.10 -25.59
C GLY A 181 -31.91 -3.09 -24.08
N ASP A 182 -32.31 -4.22 -23.49
CA ASP A 182 -32.65 -4.35 -22.07
C ASP A 182 -31.40 -4.72 -21.25
N TRP A 183 -30.63 -3.69 -20.89
CA TRP A 183 -29.38 -3.85 -20.18
C TRP A 183 -29.57 -4.10 -18.67
N THR A 184 -29.00 -5.21 -18.19
CA THR A 184 -28.89 -5.53 -16.76
C THR A 184 -27.43 -5.45 -16.31
N SER A 185 -27.16 -4.70 -15.24
CA SER A 185 -25.84 -4.66 -14.61
C SER A 185 -25.55 -5.93 -13.82
N GLY A 186 -24.31 -6.43 -13.90
CA GLY A 186 -23.90 -7.66 -13.24
C GLY A 186 -22.49 -7.59 -12.66
N GLY A 187 -22.24 -8.51 -11.72
CA GLY A 187 -21.01 -8.60 -10.95
C GLY A 187 -20.79 -7.45 -9.96
N SER A 188 -19.78 -7.60 -9.11
CA SER A 188 -19.36 -6.58 -8.15
C SER A 188 -17.85 -6.59 -8.02
N ILE A 189 -17.24 -5.41 -8.05
CA ILE A 189 -15.81 -5.22 -7.79
C ILE A 189 -15.62 -3.95 -6.96
N SER A 190 -14.68 -4.00 -6.01
CA SER A 190 -14.19 -2.81 -5.32
C SER A 190 -13.36 -2.01 -6.32
N ALA A 191 -13.85 -0.84 -6.70
CA ALA A 191 -13.17 0.05 -7.63
C ALA A 191 -13.42 1.50 -7.22
N CYS A 192 -12.61 2.43 -7.70
CA CYS A 192 -12.95 3.83 -7.55
C CYS A 192 -14.25 4.14 -8.29
N SER A 193 -15.08 4.93 -7.64
CA SER A 193 -16.33 5.50 -8.18
C SER A 193 -16.08 6.81 -8.91
#